data_AF-A0A9I9DL92-F1
#
_entry.id   AF-A0A9I9DL92-F1
#
_cell.length_a   1.000
_cell.length_b   1.000
_cell.length_c   1.000
_cell.angle_alpha   90.00
_cell.angle_beta   90.00
_cell.angle_gamma   90.00
#
_symmetry.space_group_name_H-M   'P 1'
#
loop_
_entity.id
_entity.type
_entity.pdbx_description
1 polymer ?
#
loop_
_entity_poly.entity_id
_entity_poly.type
_entity_poly.pdbx_seq_one_letter_code
_entity_poly.pdbx_strand_id
1 'polypeptide(L)'
;METEGSFGSLLRWAADHGISDSIDQHTSRSCLGRSLCVSFFPDSGGRGLAAVRQLNKGELILRAPKSVLLTTQSLSLEDEKLAMALKIFPSLSSTQKLTFCLLNEISKGASSRWFPYLKHLPQSYDILATFGEFEKQALQVDYAIWATEKAALKSRMDWRGVKGLMQESNIKNQLQTFKAWLWASATWKLLAQRLLDHPKQEYLDAPSSTITFCTHITFKVPIAFCCHRIELLNSFSFL
;
A
#
# COMPACT_ATOMS: atom_id res chain seq x y z
N MET A 1 -18.47 -5.39 -14.30
CA MET A 1 -17.84 -4.81 -15.50
C MET A 1 -17.40 -3.40 -15.15
N GLU A 2 -16.25 -3.26 -14.46
CA GLU A 2 -15.66 -1.94 -14.17
C GLU A 2 -15.05 -1.41 -15.48
N THR A 3 -15.52 -0.25 -15.93
CA THR A 3 -15.19 0.32 -17.23
C THR A 3 -13.72 0.75 -17.32
N GLU A 4 -13.09 0.50 -18.47
CA GLU A 4 -11.72 0.92 -18.84
C GLU A 4 -11.42 2.40 -18.54
N GLY A 5 -12.46 3.25 -18.48
CA GLY A 5 -12.34 4.67 -18.10
C GLY A 5 -11.90 4.93 -16.65
N SER A 6 -12.17 4.03 -15.71
CA SER A 6 -11.83 4.23 -14.29
C SER A 6 -10.31 4.19 -14.05
N PHE A 7 -9.62 3.23 -14.69
CA PHE A 7 -8.18 3.05 -14.57
C PHE A 7 -7.36 4.04 -15.39
N GLY A 8 -7.92 4.60 -16.46
CA GLY A 8 -7.24 5.61 -17.27
C GLY A 8 -6.75 6.79 -16.42
N SER A 9 -7.53 7.21 -15.42
CA SER A 9 -7.12 8.27 -14.49
C SER A 9 -5.95 7.88 -13.57
N LEU A 10 -5.89 6.62 -13.12
CA LEU A 10 -4.78 6.12 -12.30
C LEU A 10 -3.49 6.02 -13.13
N LEU A 11 -3.58 5.48 -14.34
CA LEU A 11 -2.42 5.31 -15.23
C LEU A 11 -1.84 6.66 -15.68
N ARG A 12 -2.70 7.64 -15.94
CA ARG A 12 -2.27 9.03 -16.22
C ARG A 12 -1.60 9.65 -15.00
N TRP A 13 -2.26 9.60 -13.83
CA TRP A 13 -1.67 10.11 -12.59
C TRP A 13 -0.30 9.49 -12.30
N ALA A 14 -0.17 8.18 -12.46
CA ALA A 14 1.09 7.47 -12.27
C ALA A 14 2.17 7.93 -13.28
N ALA A 15 1.81 8.13 -14.55
CA ALA A 15 2.71 8.64 -15.58
C ALA A 15 3.19 10.07 -15.26
N ASP A 16 2.26 10.95 -14.85
CA ASP A 16 2.54 12.34 -14.45
C ASP A 16 3.49 12.39 -13.23
N HIS A 17 3.53 11.32 -12.44
CA HIS A 17 4.39 11.15 -11.28
C HIS A 17 5.68 10.36 -11.59
N GLY A 18 5.99 10.14 -12.87
CA GLY A 18 7.23 9.51 -13.33
C GLY A 18 7.27 8.00 -13.20
N ILE A 19 6.12 7.35 -12.96
CA ILE A 19 6.03 5.90 -13.00
C ILE A 19 5.95 5.44 -14.46
N SER A 20 6.76 4.47 -14.85
CA SER A 20 6.80 3.99 -16.23
C SER A 20 7.31 2.55 -16.35
N ASP A 21 6.74 1.78 -17.27
CA ASP A 21 7.23 0.48 -17.75
C ASP A 21 8.14 0.58 -18.99
N SER A 22 8.51 1.82 -19.34
CA SER A 22 9.42 2.17 -20.43
C SER A 22 10.78 2.61 -19.94
N ILE A 23 11.82 2.23 -20.69
CA ILE A 23 13.21 2.66 -20.47
C ILE A 23 13.40 4.11 -20.93
N ASP A 24 12.71 4.49 -22.01
CA ASP A 24 12.79 5.83 -22.59
C ASP A 24 11.92 6.81 -21.80
N GLN A 25 12.49 7.97 -21.45
CA GLN A 25 11.83 9.06 -20.70
C GLN A 25 10.74 9.79 -21.51
N HIS A 26 10.46 9.35 -22.74
CA HIS A 26 9.49 10.05 -23.59
C HIS A 26 8.05 9.90 -23.10
N THR A 27 7.33 11.00 -23.28
CA THR A 27 5.99 11.37 -22.81
C THR A 27 4.89 10.41 -23.26
N SER A 28 4.87 9.20 -22.70
CA SER A 28 3.70 8.35 -22.79
C SER A 28 2.56 8.92 -21.93
N ARG A 29 1.34 8.96 -22.48
CA ARG A 29 0.12 9.36 -21.74
C ARG A 29 -0.30 8.34 -20.68
N SER A 30 0.39 7.20 -20.59
CA SER A 30 0.14 6.10 -19.67
C SER A 30 1.46 5.55 -19.14
N CYS A 31 1.49 5.21 -17.85
CA CYS A 31 2.67 4.60 -17.20
C CYS A 31 2.89 3.13 -17.60
N LEU A 32 1.90 2.50 -18.22
CA LEU A 32 1.90 1.11 -18.65
C LEU A 32 1.53 1.00 -20.13
N GLY A 33 1.97 -0.08 -20.78
CA GLY A 33 1.60 -0.46 -22.14
C GLY A 33 2.77 -0.95 -23.00
N ARG A 34 4.02 -0.77 -22.55
CA ARG A 34 5.22 -1.24 -23.29
C ARG A 34 5.68 -2.62 -22.85
N SER A 35 5.65 -2.86 -21.55
CA SER A 35 6.12 -4.10 -20.92
C SER A 35 5.00 -4.77 -20.17
N LEU A 36 4.12 -3.98 -19.55
CA LEU A 36 3.07 -4.44 -18.66
C LEU A 36 1.73 -3.79 -19.01
N CYS A 37 0.62 -4.49 -18.73
CA CYS A 37 -0.72 -3.92 -18.74
C CYS A 37 -1.50 -4.37 -17.50
N VAL A 38 -2.56 -3.62 -17.14
CA VAL A 38 -3.48 -4.06 -16.10
C VAL A 38 -4.38 -5.17 -16.66
N SER A 39 -4.50 -6.26 -15.92
CA SER A 39 -5.34 -7.42 -16.27
C SER A 39 -6.11 -7.92 -15.05
N PHE A 40 -7.05 -8.85 -15.23
CA PHE A 40 -7.85 -9.45 -14.16
C PHE A 40 -7.67 -10.97 -14.13
N PHE A 41 -7.28 -11.49 -12.96
CA PHE A 41 -6.97 -12.90 -12.72
C PHE A 41 -7.92 -13.44 -11.65
N PRO A 42 -9.09 -13.97 -12.03
CA PRO A 42 -10.13 -14.40 -11.06
C PRO A 42 -9.59 -15.45 -10.08
N ASP A 43 -8.84 -16.42 -10.58
CA ASP A 43 -8.31 -17.55 -9.78
C ASP A 43 -7.07 -17.17 -8.97
N SER A 44 -6.60 -15.93 -9.07
CA SER A 44 -5.36 -15.49 -8.44
C SER A 44 -5.51 -14.21 -7.62
N GLY A 45 -6.73 -13.95 -7.16
CA GLY A 45 -7.02 -12.85 -6.24
C GLY A 45 -7.36 -11.53 -6.93
N GLY A 46 -7.68 -11.55 -8.23
CA GLY A 46 -8.31 -10.45 -8.95
C GLY A 46 -7.37 -9.60 -9.79
N ARG A 47 -7.42 -8.28 -9.64
CA ARG A 47 -6.71 -7.33 -10.52
C ARG A 47 -5.21 -7.49 -10.40
N GLY A 48 -4.52 -7.45 -11.54
CA GLY A 48 -3.13 -7.80 -11.74
C GLY A 48 -2.35 -7.01 -12.81
N LEU A 49 -1.04 -7.27 -12.94
CA LEU A 49 -0.24 -6.88 -14.11
C LEU A 49 0.09 -8.09 -14.98
N ALA A 50 -0.15 -7.99 -16.28
CA ALA A 50 0.25 -8.98 -17.27
C ALA A 50 1.38 -8.43 -18.13
N ALA A 51 2.30 -9.29 -18.58
CA ALA A 51 3.28 -8.92 -19.58
C ALA A 51 2.61 -8.82 -20.95
N VAL A 52 2.90 -7.75 -21.70
CA VAL A 52 2.40 -7.57 -23.09
C VAL A 52 3.45 -7.95 -24.15
N ARG A 53 4.64 -8.34 -23.70
CA ARG A 53 5.75 -8.81 -24.52
C ARG A 53 6.57 -9.83 -23.74
N GLN A 54 7.50 -10.48 -24.41
CA GLN A 54 8.50 -11.30 -23.74
C GLN A 54 9.40 -10.42 -22.86
N LEU A 55 9.62 -10.88 -21.63
CA LEU A 55 10.47 -10.23 -20.62
C LEU A 55 11.66 -11.13 -20.30
N ASN A 56 12.83 -10.53 -20.14
CA ASN A 56 14.04 -11.25 -19.77
C ASN A 56 14.32 -11.14 -18.27
N LYS A 57 14.93 -12.18 -17.69
CA LYS A 57 15.36 -12.15 -16.30
C LYS A 57 16.38 -11.03 -16.08
N GLY A 58 16.13 -10.19 -15.08
CA GLY A 58 17.00 -9.05 -14.73
C GLY A 58 16.69 -7.76 -15.49
N GLU A 59 15.73 -7.79 -16.41
CA GLU A 59 15.27 -6.61 -17.14
C GLU A 59 14.50 -5.63 -16.22
N LEU A 60 14.73 -4.34 -16.40
CA LEU A 60 13.93 -3.29 -15.75
C LEU A 60 12.58 -3.17 -16.47
N ILE A 61 11.51 -3.61 -15.82
CA ILE A 61 10.16 -3.63 -16.40
C ILE A 61 9.21 -2.57 -15.82
N LEU A 62 9.60 -1.93 -14.71
CA LEU A 62 8.81 -0.90 -14.04
C LEU A 62 9.71 -0.03 -13.16
N ARG A 63 9.53 1.29 -13.26
CA ARG A 63 10.21 2.30 -12.46
C ARG A 63 9.19 3.13 -11.70
N ALA A 64 9.49 3.46 -10.44
CA ALA A 64 8.68 4.36 -9.64
C ALA A 64 9.59 5.30 -8.82
N PRO A 65 9.41 6.63 -8.89
CA PRO A 65 10.19 7.57 -8.07
C PRO A 65 9.85 7.43 -6.58
N LYS A 66 10.82 7.67 -5.69
CA LYS A 66 10.57 7.62 -4.23
C LYS A 66 9.51 8.62 -3.76
N SER A 67 9.35 9.73 -4.48
CA SER A 67 8.37 10.78 -4.16
C SER A 67 6.91 10.34 -4.33
N VAL A 68 6.62 9.30 -5.11
CA VAL A 68 5.25 8.79 -5.29
C VAL A 68 4.83 7.82 -4.19
N LEU A 69 5.79 7.37 -3.38
CA LEU A 69 5.60 6.38 -2.35
C LEU A 69 4.79 6.95 -1.18
N LEU A 70 3.82 6.19 -0.70
CA LEU A 70 3.02 6.56 0.46
C LEU A 70 3.71 6.04 1.74
N THR A 71 4.37 6.94 2.46
CA THR A 71 5.14 6.66 3.67
C THR A 71 4.77 7.65 4.76
N THR A 72 5.09 7.36 6.02
CA THR A 72 4.91 8.36 7.09
C THR A 72 5.67 9.65 6.79
N GLN A 73 6.85 9.56 6.18
CA GLN A 73 7.69 10.70 5.83
C GLN A 73 7.05 11.54 4.72
N SER A 74 6.68 10.93 3.59
CA SER A 74 6.05 11.66 2.48
C SER A 74 4.73 12.30 2.91
N LEU A 75 3.93 11.61 3.73
CA LEU A 75 2.69 12.18 4.27
C LEU A 75 2.93 13.31 5.29
N SER A 76 3.96 13.19 6.14
CA SER A 76 4.30 14.25 7.10
C SER A 76 4.89 15.50 6.43
N LEU A 77 5.58 15.33 5.29
CA LEU A 77 6.10 16.45 4.50
C LEU A 77 4.98 17.22 3.78
N GLU A 78 3.94 16.53 3.33
CA GLU A 78 2.80 17.16 2.64
C GLU A 78 1.74 17.72 3.60
N ASP A 79 1.73 17.31 4.88
CA ASP A 79 0.71 17.68 5.85
C ASP A 79 1.31 18.00 7.22
N GLU A 80 1.56 19.28 7.47
CA GLU A 80 2.14 19.77 8.73
C GLU A 80 1.25 19.45 9.95
N LYS A 81 -0.08 19.47 9.77
CA LYS A 81 -1.02 19.13 10.85
C LYS A 81 -0.89 17.65 11.22
N LEU A 82 -0.80 16.78 10.22
CA LEU A 82 -0.54 15.36 10.43
C LEU A 82 0.81 15.15 11.14
N ALA A 83 1.86 15.84 10.69
CA ALA A 83 3.19 15.75 11.29
C ALA A 83 3.19 16.18 12.77
N MET A 84 2.50 17.28 13.09
CA MET A 84 2.31 17.75 14.47
C MET A 84 1.55 16.73 15.31
N ALA A 85 0.44 16.20 14.79
CA ALA A 85 -0.37 15.21 15.49
C ALA A 85 0.43 13.93 15.80
N LEU A 86 1.26 13.46 14.86
CA LEU A 86 2.15 12.31 15.08
C LEU A 86 3.23 12.56 16.15
N LYS A 87 3.67 13.81 16.33
CA LYS A 87 4.63 14.19 17.39
C LYS A 87 4.00 14.18 18.78
N ILE A 88 2.70 14.51 18.89
CA ILE A 88 1.96 14.50 20.17
C ILE A 88 1.80 13.07 20.70
N PHE A 89 1.77 12.06 19.81
CA PHE A 89 1.62 10.65 20.16
C PHE A 89 2.89 9.84 19.84
N PRO A 90 4.03 10.09 20.52
CA PRO A 90 5.31 9.48 20.18
C PRO A 90 5.34 7.96 20.41
N SER A 91 4.55 7.48 21.39
CA SER A 91 4.47 6.07 21.83
C SER A 91 3.81 5.13 20.82
N LEU A 92 3.21 5.64 19.74
CA LEU A 92 2.60 4.81 18.72
C LEU A 92 3.67 4.04 17.93
N SER A 93 3.40 2.75 17.70
CA SER A 93 4.22 1.92 16.82
C SER A 93 4.21 2.42 15.38
N SER A 94 5.23 2.07 14.60
CA SER A 94 5.31 2.44 13.18
C SER A 94 4.09 1.98 12.38
N THR A 95 3.58 0.78 12.65
CA THR A 95 2.36 0.24 12.03
C THR A 95 1.12 1.05 12.40
N GLN A 96 0.99 1.48 13.65
CA GLN A 96 -0.12 2.35 14.08
C GLN A 96 -0.06 3.71 13.40
N LYS A 97 1.11 4.34 13.38
CA LYS A 97 1.32 5.65 12.71
C LYS A 97 0.96 5.56 11.23
N LEU A 98 1.46 4.54 10.54
CA LEU A 98 1.16 4.31 9.13
C LEU A 98 -0.34 4.05 8.85
N THR A 99 -0.97 3.19 9.66
CA THR A 99 -2.40 2.88 9.52
C THR A 99 -3.25 4.13 9.73
N PHE A 100 -2.89 4.96 10.70
CA PHE A 100 -3.53 6.26 10.93
C PHE A 100 -3.30 7.23 9.77
N CYS A 101 -2.07 7.35 9.28
CA CYS A 101 -1.74 8.22 8.16
C CYS A 101 -2.55 7.86 6.90
N LEU A 102 -2.79 6.57 6.65
CA LEU A 102 -3.73 6.17 5.60
C LEU A 102 -5.12 6.73 5.83
N LEU A 103 -5.67 6.49 7.01
CA LEU A 103 -7.06 6.86 7.30
C LEU A 103 -7.22 8.38 7.19
N ASN A 104 -6.20 9.14 7.61
CA ASN A 104 -6.13 10.58 7.38
C ASN A 104 -6.15 10.90 5.88
N GLU A 105 -5.30 10.25 5.07
CA GLU A 105 -5.22 10.50 3.63
C GLU A 105 -6.50 10.12 2.88
N ILE A 106 -7.14 9.00 3.25
CA ILE A 106 -8.46 8.60 2.75
C ILE A 106 -9.53 9.63 3.14
N SER A 107 -9.42 10.21 4.33
CA SER A 107 -10.40 11.21 4.80
C SER A 107 -10.40 12.48 3.96
N LYS A 108 -9.25 12.86 3.38
CA LYS A 108 -9.10 13.98 2.45
C LYS A 108 -9.89 13.75 1.16
N GLY A 109 -10.03 12.50 0.70
CA GLY A 109 -10.77 12.19 -0.53
C GLY A 109 -10.10 12.83 -1.74
N ALA A 110 -10.87 13.53 -2.59
CA ALA A 110 -10.36 14.08 -3.85
C ALA A 110 -9.26 15.14 -3.72
N SER A 111 -9.07 15.74 -2.53
CA SER A 111 -7.96 16.66 -2.28
C SER A 111 -6.64 15.95 -1.97
N SER A 112 -6.65 14.62 -1.75
CA SER A 112 -5.44 13.83 -1.61
C SER A 112 -4.72 13.70 -2.96
N ARG A 113 -3.41 13.95 -2.95
CA ARG A 113 -2.55 13.65 -4.10
C ARG A 113 -2.62 12.19 -4.52
N TRP A 114 -2.76 11.27 -3.56
CA TRP A 114 -2.87 9.83 -3.81
C TRP A 114 -4.30 9.37 -4.08
N PHE A 115 -5.28 10.27 -4.16
CA PHE A 115 -6.68 9.89 -4.39
C PHE A 115 -6.87 8.95 -5.60
N PRO A 116 -6.22 9.17 -6.77
CA PRO A 116 -6.35 8.25 -7.90
C PRO A 116 -5.88 6.83 -7.57
N TYR A 117 -4.90 6.66 -6.70
CA TYR A 117 -4.44 5.35 -6.22
C TYR A 117 -5.39 4.79 -5.14
N LEU A 118 -5.73 5.59 -4.14
CA LEU A 118 -6.53 5.17 -2.98
C LEU A 118 -7.92 4.66 -3.38
N LYS A 119 -8.55 5.26 -4.39
CA LYS A 119 -9.87 4.81 -4.88
C LYS A 119 -9.86 3.40 -5.49
N HIS A 120 -8.69 2.88 -5.86
CA HIS A 120 -8.53 1.54 -6.46
C HIS A 120 -8.07 0.48 -5.45
N LEU A 121 -7.91 0.84 -4.18
CA LEU A 121 -7.66 -0.14 -3.12
C LEU A 121 -8.82 -1.14 -3.03
N PRO A 122 -8.54 -2.41 -2.68
CA PRO A 122 -9.57 -3.39 -2.36
C PRO A 122 -10.56 -2.86 -1.32
N GLN A 123 -11.85 -3.14 -1.52
CA GLN A 123 -12.91 -2.72 -0.60
C GLN A 123 -12.90 -3.53 0.70
N SER A 124 -12.41 -4.77 0.64
CA SER A 124 -12.31 -5.70 1.77
C SER A 124 -11.07 -6.58 1.62
N TYR A 125 -10.67 -7.19 2.74
CA TYR A 125 -9.59 -8.14 2.82
C TYR A 125 -9.99 -9.29 3.72
N ASP A 126 -9.62 -10.50 3.32
CA ASP A 126 -9.80 -11.70 4.13
C ASP A 126 -8.54 -11.88 4.99
N ILE A 127 -8.54 -11.28 6.18
CA ILE A 127 -7.46 -11.41 7.15
C ILE A 127 -7.98 -12.07 8.43
N LEU A 128 -7.11 -12.73 9.18
CA LEU A 128 -7.51 -13.39 10.42
C LEU A 128 -8.26 -12.44 11.38
N ALA A 129 -7.82 -11.19 11.49
CA ALA A 129 -8.48 -10.22 12.39
C ALA A 129 -9.91 -9.82 11.96
N THR A 130 -10.36 -10.17 10.74
CA THR A 130 -11.72 -9.91 10.25
C THR A 130 -12.63 -11.13 10.34
N PHE A 131 -12.11 -12.31 10.70
CA PHE A 131 -12.90 -13.54 10.71
C PHE A 131 -13.99 -13.49 11.79
N GLY A 132 -15.22 -13.73 11.35
CA GLY A 132 -16.37 -13.93 12.21
C GLY A 132 -16.34 -15.27 12.93
N GLU A 133 -17.34 -15.52 13.78
CA GLU A 133 -17.36 -16.74 14.60
C GLU A 133 -17.44 -18.00 13.74
N PHE A 134 -18.27 -17.99 12.69
CA PHE A 134 -18.35 -19.12 11.76
C PHE A 134 -17.02 -19.42 11.07
N GLU A 135 -16.33 -18.40 10.56
CA GLU A 135 -15.05 -18.55 9.85
C GLU A 135 -13.94 -19.07 10.76
N LYS A 136 -13.92 -18.62 12.03
CA LYS A 136 -13.01 -19.17 13.04
C LYS A 136 -13.26 -20.64 13.28
N GLN A 137 -14.51 -21.02 13.56
CA GLN A 137 -14.85 -22.42 13.84
C GLN A 137 -14.59 -23.33 12.62
N ALA A 138 -14.73 -22.80 11.40
CA ALA A 138 -14.40 -23.50 10.17
C ALA A 138 -12.89 -23.81 10.02
N LEU A 139 -12.00 -23.16 10.78
CA LEU A 139 -10.58 -23.50 10.79
C LEU A 139 -10.30 -24.86 11.43
N GLN A 140 -11.20 -25.33 12.32
CA GLN A 140 -11.18 -26.66 12.97
C GLN A 140 -9.88 -27.03 13.70
N VAL A 141 -8.96 -26.07 13.87
CA VAL A 141 -7.65 -26.26 14.50
C VAL A 141 -7.49 -25.21 15.59
N ASP A 142 -7.33 -25.66 16.84
CA ASP A 142 -7.26 -24.79 18.02
C ASP A 142 -6.22 -23.66 17.89
N TYR A 143 -5.05 -23.99 17.33
CA TYR A 143 -4.01 -23.01 17.09
C TYR A 143 -4.43 -21.92 16.09
N ALA A 144 -5.13 -22.30 15.02
CA ALA A 144 -5.60 -21.36 14.00
C ALA A 144 -6.73 -20.48 14.54
N ILE A 145 -7.62 -21.03 15.35
CA ILE A 145 -8.67 -20.29 16.08
C ILE A 145 -8.01 -19.27 17.01
N TRP A 146 -7.08 -19.72 17.86
CA TRP A 146 -6.34 -18.85 18.78
C TRP A 146 -5.56 -17.74 18.05
N ALA A 147 -4.90 -18.07 16.94
CA ALA A 147 -4.16 -17.08 16.14
C ALA A 147 -5.09 -15.99 15.60
N THR A 148 -6.31 -16.38 15.22
CA THR A 148 -7.36 -15.48 14.73
C THR A 148 -7.86 -14.55 15.83
N GLU A 149 -8.15 -15.10 17.01
CA GLU A 149 -8.55 -14.32 18.18
C GLU A 149 -7.45 -13.36 18.65
N LYS A 150 -6.21 -13.84 18.71
CA LYS A 150 -5.05 -13.03 19.05
C LYS A 150 -4.84 -11.89 18.05
N ALA A 151 -5.00 -12.14 16.76
CA ALA A 151 -4.89 -11.11 15.72
C ALA A 151 -6.00 -10.04 15.86
N ALA A 152 -7.23 -10.45 16.17
CA ALA A 152 -8.34 -9.54 16.41
C ALA A 152 -8.12 -8.71 17.70
N LEU A 153 -7.68 -9.34 18.78
CA LEU A 153 -7.37 -8.67 20.05
C LEU A 153 -6.25 -7.64 19.88
N LYS A 154 -5.15 -8.04 19.23
CA LYS A 154 -4.04 -7.12 18.93
C LYS A 154 -4.51 -5.92 18.12
N SER A 155 -5.27 -6.15 17.04
CA SER A 155 -5.77 -5.07 16.19
C SER A 155 -6.69 -4.12 16.96
N ARG A 156 -7.48 -4.64 17.92
CA ARG A 156 -8.34 -3.83 18.79
C ARG A 156 -7.54 -2.99 19.78
N MET A 157 -6.49 -3.53 20.37
CA MET A 157 -5.58 -2.77 21.24
C MET A 157 -4.89 -1.66 20.44
N ASP A 158 -4.38 -1.99 19.24
CA ASP A 158 -3.73 -1.02 18.36
C ASP A 158 -4.68 0.13 17.99
N TRP A 159 -5.93 -0.18 17.63
CA TRP A 159 -6.98 0.82 17.34
C TRP A 159 -7.31 1.71 18.54
N ARG A 160 -7.50 1.11 19.72
CA ARG A 160 -7.80 1.86 20.96
C ARG A 160 -6.68 2.85 21.29
N GLY A 161 -5.43 2.46 21.11
CA GLY A 161 -4.27 3.33 21.35
C GLY A 161 -4.20 4.55 20.43
N VAL A 162 -4.84 4.49 19.25
CA VAL A 162 -4.80 5.56 18.24
C VAL A 162 -6.10 6.36 18.19
N LYS A 163 -7.15 5.90 18.89
CA LYS A 163 -8.49 6.50 18.83
C LYS A 163 -8.50 7.99 19.23
N GLY A 164 -7.76 8.37 20.27
CA GLY A 164 -7.63 9.78 20.68
C GLY A 164 -7.06 10.65 19.57
N LEU A 165 -5.96 10.21 18.96
CA LEU A 165 -5.33 10.89 17.82
C LEU A 165 -6.30 11.03 16.62
N MET A 166 -7.12 10.02 16.34
CA MET A 166 -8.12 10.09 15.27
C MET A 166 -9.20 11.14 15.52
N GLN A 167 -9.60 11.31 16.79
CA GLN A 167 -10.60 12.30 17.20
C GLN A 167 -10.02 13.72 17.12
N GLU A 168 -8.82 13.93 17.65
CA GLU A 168 -8.12 15.23 17.61
C GLU A 168 -7.81 15.70 16.19
N SER A 169 -7.52 14.76 15.29
CA SER A 169 -7.20 15.06 13.88
C SER A 169 -8.45 15.27 13.01
N ASN A 170 -9.65 15.30 13.58
CA ASN A 170 -10.93 15.48 12.88
C ASN A 170 -11.15 14.50 11.70
N ILE A 171 -10.65 13.27 11.80
CA ILE A 171 -10.92 12.24 10.80
C ILE A 171 -12.44 11.98 10.76
N LYS A 172 -13.01 11.79 9.57
CA LYS A 172 -14.43 11.48 9.40
C LYS A 172 -14.86 10.30 10.29
N ASN A 173 -15.99 10.42 11.01
CA ASN A 173 -16.47 9.41 11.96
C ASN A 173 -16.56 7.99 11.38
N GLN A 174 -16.92 7.85 10.09
CA GLN A 174 -16.98 6.56 9.39
C GLN A 174 -15.62 5.83 9.35
N LEU A 175 -14.53 6.59 9.30
CA LEU A 175 -13.16 6.09 9.27
C LEU A 175 -12.57 5.86 10.68
N GLN A 176 -13.23 6.34 11.73
CA GLN A 176 -12.83 6.10 13.12
C GLN A 176 -13.28 4.74 13.67
N THR A 177 -14.02 3.96 12.88
CA THR A 177 -14.56 2.66 13.31
C THR A 177 -13.47 1.59 13.37
N PHE A 178 -13.69 0.56 14.20
CA PHE A 178 -12.79 -0.60 14.23
C PHE A 178 -12.72 -1.32 12.88
N LYS A 179 -13.83 -1.34 12.11
CA LYS A 179 -13.87 -1.91 10.76
C LYS A 179 -12.95 -1.14 9.80
N ALA A 180 -12.99 0.19 9.82
CA ALA A 180 -12.09 1.01 9.02
C ALA A 180 -10.62 0.81 9.43
N TRP A 181 -10.36 0.68 10.73
CA TRP A 181 -9.03 0.34 11.23
C TRP A 181 -8.54 -1.03 10.75
N LEU A 182 -9.40 -2.06 10.78
CA LEU A 182 -9.05 -3.37 10.26
C LEU A 182 -8.71 -3.31 8.77
N TRP A 183 -9.55 -2.65 7.96
CA TRP A 183 -9.31 -2.44 6.53
C TRP A 183 -7.97 -1.73 6.27
N ALA A 184 -7.71 -0.63 6.98
CA ALA A 184 -6.47 0.11 6.86
C ALA A 184 -5.28 -0.75 7.32
N SER A 185 -5.35 -1.41 8.47
CA SER A 185 -4.23 -2.25 8.94
C SER A 185 -3.98 -3.44 8.01
N ALA A 186 -5.03 -4.02 7.42
CA ALA A 186 -4.96 -5.11 6.45
C ALA A 186 -4.24 -4.67 5.17
N THR A 187 -4.62 -3.51 4.66
CA THR A 187 -3.98 -2.94 3.48
C THR A 187 -2.47 -2.82 3.73
N TRP A 188 -2.03 -2.38 4.92
CA TRP A 188 -0.61 -2.13 5.18
C TRP A 188 0.16 -3.43 5.36
N LYS A 189 -0.42 -4.36 6.10
CA LYS A 189 0.18 -5.68 6.32
C LYS A 189 0.35 -6.43 5.00
N LEU A 190 -0.69 -6.46 4.17
CA LEU A 190 -0.65 -7.18 2.89
C LEU A 190 0.24 -6.48 1.85
N LEU A 191 0.38 -5.15 1.94
CA LEU A 191 1.33 -4.41 1.11
C LEU A 191 2.78 -4.58 1.61
N ALA A 192 3.03 -4.59 2.92
CA ALA A 192 4.38 -4.63 3.51
C ALA A 192 5.00 -6.02 3.54
N GLN A 193 4.20 -7.08 3.76
CA GLN A 193 4.69 -8.46 3.91
C GLN A 193 5.55 -8.91 2.72
N ARG A 194 5.21 -8.44 1.50
CA ARG A 194 5.92 -8.81 0.27
C ARG A 194 7.30 -8.19 0.10
N LEU A 195 7.66 -7.17 0.89
CA LEU A 195 9.00 -6.58 0.88
C LEU A 195 9.98 -7.37 1.77
N LEU A 196 9.49 -8.11 2.77
CA LEU A 196 10.33 -8.86 3.70
C LEU A 196 10.66 -10.28 3.21
N ASP A 197 9.84 -10.87 2.34
CA ASP A 197 10.09 -12.21 1.76
C ASP A 197 11.25 -12.22 0.74
N HIS A 198 11.82 -11.05 0.41
CA HIS A 198 13.01 -10.91 -0.44
C HIS A 198 14.03 -9.92 0.16
N PRO A 199 14.90 -10.36 1.09
CA PRO A 199 16.00 -9.52 1.55
C PRO A 199 17.00 -9.36 0.40
N LYS A 200 16.99 -8.19 -0.26
CA LYS A 200 18.15 -7.72 -1.02
C LYS A 200 18.92 -6.72 -0.17
N GLN A 201 20.21 -6.98 -0.06
CA GLN A 201 21.26 -6.44 0.82
C GLN A 201 21.55 -4.92 0.67
N GLU A 202 20.58 -4.06 0.35
CA GLU A 202 20.86 -2.65 0.03
C GLU A 202 19.94 -1.64 0.76
N TYR A 203 19.28 -2.08 1.83
CA TYR A 203 18.39 -1.24 2.66
C TYR A 203 18.91 -1.00 4.08
N LEU A 204 20.18 -1.32 4.37
CA LEU A 204 20.72 -1.34 5.73
C LEU A 204 21.10 0.03 6.33
N ASP A 205 21.01 1.14 5.58
CA ASP A 205 21.34 2.47 6.11
C ASP A 205 20.13 3.36 6.43
N ALA A 206 18.90 2.83 6.35
CA ALA A 206 17.72 3.57 6.79
C ALA A 206 17.41 3.26 8.27
N PRO A 207 17.27 4.27 9.16
CA PRO A 207 16.89 4.03 10.54
C PRO A 207 15.55 3.28 10.59
N SER A 208 15.44 2.33 11.53
CA SER A 208 14.30 1.43 11.78
C SER A 208 12.92 2.14 11.92
N SER A 209 12.91 3.47 11.96
CA SER A 209 11.76 4.36 11.91
C SER A 209 11.21 4.65 10.51
N THR A 210 11.89 4.21 9.44
CA THR A 210 11.51 4.49 8.05
C THR A 210 11.02 3.22 7.35
N ILE A 211 9.73 2.91 7.53
CA ILE A 211 9.07 1.92 6.68
C ILE A 211 8.91 2.56 5.30
N THR A 212 9.85 2.26 4.41
CA THR A 212 9.84 2.69 3.01
C THR A 212 8.93 1.77 2.23
N PHE A 213 7.88 2.33 1.63
CA PHE A 213 7.02 1.57 0.72
C PHE A 213 7.42 1.85 -0.70
N CYS A 214 8.11 0.95 -1.38
CA CYS A 214 7.96 0.83 -2.82
C CYS A 214 7.04 -0.35 -3.09
N THR A 215 6.35 -0.35 -4.23
CA THR A 215 5.55 -1.48 -4.75
C THR A 215 4.11 -1.57 -4.23
N HIS A 216 3.24 -0.69 -4.76
CA HIS A 216 1.96 -1.18 -5.28
C HIS A 216 1.50 -0.36 -6.51
N ILE A 217 2.27 -0.46 -7.59
CA ILE A 217 1.63 -0.85 -8.85
C ILE A 217 1.85 -2.35 -8.98
N THR A 218 1.44 -3.10 -7.97
CA THR A 218 1.53 -4.56 -7.95
C THR A 218 0.14 -5.07 -7.66
N PHE A 219 -0.77 -4.75 -8.56
CA PHE A 219 -2.03 -5.45 -8.71
C PHE A 219 -1.78 -6.96 -8.48
N LYS A 220 -2.55 -7.61 -7.59
CA LYS A 220 -2.46 -9.05 -7.27
C LYS A 220 -2.32 -9.89 -8.56
N VAL A 221 -1.11 -10.38 -8.82
CA VAL A 221 -0.86 -11.55 -9.67
C VAL A 221 0.21 -12.39 -8.98
N PRO A 222 0.06 -13.71 -8.94
CA PRO A 222 1.19 -14.60 -8.90
C PRO A 222 1.88 -14.48 -10.25
N ILE A 223 2.87 -13.58 -10.37
CA ILE A 223 3.89 -13.75 -11.39
C ILE A 223 4.69 -14.97 -10.94
N ALA A 224 4.16 -16.15 -11.26
CA ALA A 224 4.94 -17.37 -11.27
C ALA A 224 6.11 -17.10 -12.24
N PHE A 225 7.31 -17.01 -11.67
CA PHE A 225 8.60 -16.95 -12.35
C PHE A 225 8.80 -15.77 -13.34
N CYS A 226 9.50 -14.70 -12.92
CA CYS A 226 10.78 -14.29 -13.55
C CYS A 226 11.37 -12.92 -13.15
N CYS A 227 10.64 -11.99 -12.52
CA CYS A 227 11.19 -10.63 -12.42
C CYS A 227 11.78 -10.29 -11.04
N HIS A 228 13.11 -10.07 -11.01
CA HIS A 228 13.90 -9.87 -9.78
C HIS A 228 14.29 -8.42 -9.48
N ARG A 229 13.81 -7.41 -10.22
CA ARG A 229 14.26 -6.02 -9.99
C ARG A 229 13.18 -4.97 -10.28
N ILE A 230 12.84 -4.19 -9.26
CA ILE A 230 12.21 -2.87 -9.35
C ILE A 230 13.26 -1.89 -8.81
N GLU A 231 13.78 -1.00 -9.66
CA GLU A 231 14.79 -0.01 -9.25
C GLU A 231 14.12 1.29 -8.80
N LEU A 232 14.43 1.73 -7.58
CA LEU A 232 14.14 3.06 -7.06
C LEU A 232 15.27 3.99 -7.45
N LEU A 233 15.00 5.03 -8.25
CA LEU A 233 16.01 6.03 -8.55
C LEU A 233 16.24 6.97 -7.36
N ASN A 234 17.51 7.21 -7.04
CA ASN A 234 17.97 8.36 -6.27
C ASN A 234 18.34 9.49 -7.24
N SER A 235 17.76 10.67 -7.05
CA SER A 235 18.35 11.91 -7.60
C SER A 235 19.17 12.55 -6.49
N PHE A 236 20.45 12.18 -6.39
CA PHE A 236 21.45 13.00 -5.70
C PHE A 236 22.30 13.66 -6.77
N SER A 237 22.06 14.95 -7.00
CA SER A 237 23.03 15.83 -7.64
C SER A 237 23.67 16.63 -6.51
N PHE A 238 24.88 16.23 -6.10
CA PHE A 238 25.77 17.12 -5.37
C PHE A 238 26.51 17.96 -6.42
N LEU A 239 26.26 19.27 -6.41
CA LEU A 239 27.30 20.25 -6.69
C LEU A 239 27.94 20.62 -5.36
#